data_AF-A0A8B2Y1W8-F1
#
_entry.id   AF-A0A8B2Y1W8-F1
#
_cell.length_a   1.000
_cell.length_b   1.000
_cell.length_c   1.000
_cell.angle_alpha   90.00
_cell.angle_beta   90.00
_cell.angle_gamma   90.00
#
_symmetry.space_group_name_H-M   'P 1'
#
loop_
_entity.id
_entity.type
_entity.pdbx_description
1 polymer ?
#
loop_
_entity_poly.entity_id
_entity_poly.type
_entity_poly.pdbx_seq_one_letter_code
_entity_poly.pdbx_strand_id
1 'polypeptide(L)'
;MPSVETIVLNLLRGAVPENADELCQTWKSYKHTVELAEDAHGSTMNATSRRIEFDTKTIDFFWLFGFSSWLTIETYSPALVKACLEGMTLESALESDEERGQYELNYKQHFHTTKSLLSVANTSDITWPQDIPYPTEARDSLNNAQEQTVFDLVALALSFSILHEYKHVQARAEEKKYENLQEKNEEELACDTWAREYITKGAGDYAKNAGHTYEEVMQKRAMGIALAAFTIHALTPDTDKWGSEEYPSIAMRIQTMIGGYNLSDSSHFWCFTACLLIAVMRQDSRKLDYKASTCKEFVTIILSELH
;
A
#
# COMPACT_ATOMS: atom_id res chain seq x y z
N MET A 1 -0.42 6.70 -28.07
CA MET A 1 -0.48 6.31 -26.65
C MET A 1 -1.43 7.26 -25.94
N PRO A 2 -2.25 6.78 -24.98
CA PRO A 2 -3.10 7.65 -24.16
C PRO A 2 -2.26 8.69 -23.40
N SER A 3 -2.86 9.82 -23.03
CA SER A 3 -2.19 10.79 -22.14
C SER A 3 -1.99 10.21 -20.75
N VAL A 4 -1.00 10.72 -20.00
CA VAL A 4 -0.76 10.31 -18.59
C VAL A 4 -2.02 10.48 -17.75
N GLU A 5 -2.74 11.59 -17.91
CA GLU A 5 -4.03 11.82 -17.25
C GLU A 5 -5.07 10.73 -17.59
N THR A 6 -5.12 10.28 -18.85
CA THR A 6 -6.04 9.21 -19.26
C THR A 6 -5.68 7.88 -18.59
N ILE A 7 -4.39 7.58 -18.48
CA ILE A 7 -3.88 6.37 -17.80
C ILE A 7 -4.27 6.40 -16.32
N VAL A 8 -4.00 7.51 -15.63
CA VAL A 8 -4.35 7.70 -14.22
C VAL A 8 -5.85 7.58 -14.01
N LEU A 9 -6.67 8.25 -14.82
CA LEU A 9 -8.12 8.13 -14.69
C LEU A 9 -8.62 6.70 -14.94
N ASN A 10 -8.05 5.96 -15.89
CA ASN A 10 -8.42 4.57 -16.11
C ASN A 10 -8.04 3.68 -14.92
N LEU A 11 -6.86 3.89 -14.32
CA LEU A 11 -6.44 3.20 -13.10
C LEU A 11 -7.44 3.45 -11.96
N LEU A 12 -7.76 4.71 -11.67
CA LEU A 12 -8.67 5.06 -10.59
C LEU A 12 -10.10 4.53 -10.83
N ARG A 13 -10.59 4.59 -12.07
CA ARG A 13 -11.90 4.03 -12.44
C ARG A 13 -11.93 2.51 -12.31
N GLY A 14 -10.79 1.83 -12.49
CA GLY A 14 -10.66 0.40 -12.23
C GLY A 14 -10.69 0.05 -10.74
N ALA A 15 -10.14 0.91 -9.88
CA ALA A 15 -10.11 0.71 -8.44
C ALA A 15 -11.48 0.97 -7.76
N VAL A 16 -12.20 2.01 -8.20
CA VAL A 16 -13.50 2.44 -7.66
C VAL A 16 -14.56 2.60 -8.75
N PRO A 17 -14.90 1.52 -9.48
CA PRO A 17 -15.80 1.59 -10.63
C PRO A 17 -17.19 2.16 -10.30
N GLU A 18 -17.69 1.94 -9.08
CA GLU A 18 -18.97 2.48 -8.61
C GLU A 18 -18.96 4.00 -8.37
N ASN A 19 -17.78 4.58 -8.15
CA ASN A 19 -17.60 6.03 -7.95
C ASN A 19 -16.93 6.70 -9.17
N ALA A 20 -16.79 5.98 -10.28
CA ALA A 20 -16.06 6.44 -11.46
C ALA A 20 -16.62 7.74 -12.05
N ASP A 21 -17.95 7.88 -12.11
CA ASP A 21 -18.60 9.07 -12.66
C ASP A 21 -18.42 10.29 -11.75
N GLU A 22 -18.60 10.12 -10.44
CA GLU A 22 -18.35 11.17 -9.44
C GLU A 22 -16.89 11.62 -9.47
N LEU A 23 -15.96 10.65 -9.53
CA LEU A 23 -14.54 10.91 -9.63
C LEU A 23 -14.23 11.73 -10.89
N CYS A 24 -14.73 11.32 -12.06
CA CYS A 24 -14.47 12.03 -13.31
C CYS A 24 -15.03 13.45 -13.31
N GLN A 25 -16.18 13.67 -12.66
CA GLN A 25 -16.79 15.00 -12.57
C GLN A 25 -15.97 15.92 -11.67
N THR A 26 -15.62 15.45 -10.46
CA THR A 26 -14.82 16.22 -9.50
C THR A 26 -13.39 16.44 -10.01
N TRP A 27 -12.76 15.44 -10.61
CA TRP A 27 -11.42 15.57 -11.22
C TRP A 27 -11.35 16.76 -12.18
N LYS A 28 -12.33 16.85 -13.10
CA LYS A 28 -12.45 17.95 -14.07
C LYS A 28 -12.72 19.30 -13.43
N SER A 29 -13.45 19.36 -12.31
CA SER A 29 -13.78 20.65 -11.68
C SER A 29 -12.57 21.33 -11.05
N TYR A 30 -11.59 20.56 -10.56
CA TYR A 30 -10.37 21.12 -9.95
C TYR A 30 -9.34 21.59 -10.97
N LYS A 31 -9.45 21.21 -12.26
CA LYS A 31 -8.60 21.70 -13.36
C LYS A 31 -7.10 21.60 -13.10
N HIS A 32 -6.69 20.56 -12.38
CA HIS A 32 -5.27 20.27 -12.15
C HIS A 32 -4.70 19.48 -13.34
N THR A 33 -3.37 19.48 -13.47
CA THR A 33 -2.64 18.68 -14.45
C THR A 33 -2.10 17.39 -13.82
N VAL A 34 -1.85 16.38 -14.65
CA VAL A 34 -1.06 15.21 -14.27
C VAL A 34 0.24 15.27 -15.05
N GLU A 35 1.36 15.29 -14.33
CA GLU A 35 2.70 15.51 -14.88
C GLU A 35 3.58 14.29 -14.60
N LEU A 36 4.36 13.88 -15.60
CA LEU A 36 5.40 12.87 -15.44
C LEU A 36 6.73 13.59 -15.29
N ALA A 37 7.34 13.45 -14.12
CA ALA A 37 8.68 13.97 -13.84
C ALA A 37 9.75 13.09 -14.51
N GLU A 38 10.94 13.66 -14.70
CA GLU A 38 12.13 12.86 -15.05
C GLU A 38 12.54 12.01 -13.85
N ASP A 39 12.92 10.75 -14.11
CA ASP A 39 13.41 9.88 -13.04
C ASP A 39 14.71 10.47 -12.45
N ALA A 40 14.81 10.46 -11.12
CA ALA A 40 15.96 10.96 -10.37
C ALA A 40 16.20 10.07 -9.15
N HIS A 41 17.23 10.36 -8.34
CA HIS A 41 17.43 9.67 -7.06
C HIS A 41 16.25 9.89 -6.12
N GLY A 42 15.86 8.87 -5.34
CA GLY A 42 14.66 8.89 -4.50
C GLY A 42 13.41 8.44 -5.26
N SER A 43 12.24 8.96 -4.87
CA SER A 43 10.95 8.71 -5.51
C SER A 43 10.16 10.01 -5.62
N THR A 44 9.36 10.15 -6.67
CA THR A 44 8.48 11.29 -6.89
C THR A 44 7.02 10.86 -6.89
N MET A 45 6.28 11.32 -5.88
CA MET A 45 4.81 11.31 -5.82
C MET A 45 4.42 12.49 -4.94
N ASN A 46 3.89 13.56 -5.54
CA ASN A 46 3.46 14.74 -4.79
C ASN A 46 2.43 15.55 -5.58
N ALA A 47 1.74 16.46 -4.89
CA ALA A 47 0.78 17.35 -5.49
C ALA A 47 0.90 18.81 -5.04
N THR A 48 0.31 19.70 -5.82
CA THR A 48 0.00 21.08 -5.44
C THR A 48 -1.49 21.35 -5.69
N SER A 49 -1.98 22.56 -5.43
CA SER A 49 -3.35 22.94 -5.84
C SER A 49 -3.61 22.90 -7.36
N ARG A 50 -2.58 22.67 -8.19
CA ARG A 50 -2.69 22.71 -9.66
C ARG A 50 -2.17 21.46 -10.37
N ARG A 51 -1.49 20.54 -9.69
CA ARG A 51 -0.92 19.37 -10.34
C ARG A 51 -0.77 18.19 -9.40
N ILE A 52 -0.73 17.00 -9.98
CA ILE A 52 -0.18 15.78 -9.41
C ILE A 52 1.03 15.41 -10.26
N GLU A 53 2.17 15.16 -9.63
CA GLU A 53 3.45 14.86 -10.29
C GLU A 53 4.02 13.56 -9.73
N PHE A 54 4.43 12.66 -10.62
CA PHE A 54 5.11 11.42 -10.27
C PHE A 54 6.14 11.04 -11.32
N ASP A 55 7.07 10.14 -11.00
CA ASP A 55 8.05 9.59 -11.93
C ASP A 55 7.76 8.12 -12.25
N THR A 56 8.36 7.58 -13.33
CA THR A 56 8.10 6.20 -13.75
C THR A 56 8.70 5.22 -12.77
N LYS A 57 9.86 5.57 -12.21
CA LYS A 57 10.57 4.76 -11.22
C LYS A 57 9.76 4.52 -9.94
N THR A 58 8.92 5.46 -9.53
CA THR A 58 8.00 5.28 -8.41
C THR A 58 6.94 4.24 -8.74
N ILE A 59 6.44 4.19 -9.97
CA ILE A 59 5.51 3.13 -10.41
C ILE A 59 6.21 1.76 -10.40
N ASP A 60 7.46 1.70 -10.87
CA ASP A 60 8.28 0.47 -10.82
C ASP A 60 8.55 0.04 -9.38
N PHE A 61 8.73 0.98 -8.45
CA PHE A 61 8.87 0.69 -7.03
C PHE A 61 7.61 0.05 -6.46
N PHE A 62 6.42 0.61 -6.72
CA PHE A 62 5.16 0.01 -6.29
C PHE A 62 5.00 -1.42 -6.82
N TRP A 63 5.41 -1.64 -8.07
CA TRP A 63 5.38 -2.96 -8.68
C TRP A 63 6.32 -3.94 -7.99
N LEU A 64 7.63 -3.65 -7.94
CA LEU A 64 8.61 -4.51 -7.29
C LEU A 64 8.28 -4.74 -5.82
N PHE A 65 7.83 -3.70 -5.10
CA PHE A 65 7.44 -3.81 -3.71
C PHE A 65 6.20 -4.69 -3.53
N GLY A 66 5.19 -4.59 -4.41
CA GLY A 66 4.00 -5.45 -4.36
C GLY A 66 4.33 -6.93 -4.52
N PHE A 67 5.13 -7.27 -5.53
CA PHE A 67 5.59 -8.64 -5.76
C PHE A 67 6.49 -9.15 -4.62
N SER A 68 7.41 -8.31 -4.14
CA SER A 68 8.25 -8.65 -2.97
C SER A 68 7.41 -8.86 -1.70
N SER A 69 6.40 -8.03 -1.48
CA SER A 69 5.49 -8.09 -0.33
C SER A 69 4.66 -9.37 -0.31
N TRP A 70 4.30 -9.90 -1.49
CA TRP A 70 3.58 -11.17 -1.57
C TRP A 70 4.37 -12.34 -0.98
N LEU A 71 5.71 -12.34 -1.11
CA LEU A 71 6.59 -13.36 -0.53
C LEU A 71 6.53 -13.42 1.00
N THR A 72 6.08 -12.35 1.66
CA THR A 72 5.90 -12.32 3.12
C THR A 72 4.82 -13.30 3.58
N ILE A 73 3.85 -13.65 2.71
CA ILE A 73 2.81 -14.63 3.02
C ILE A 73 3.45 -16.01 3.20
N GLU A 74 4.23 -16.48 2.22
CA GLU A 74 4.92 -17.77 2.31
C GLU A 74 5.95 -17.79 3.45
N THR A 75 6.58 -16.64 3.73
CA THR A 75 7.59 -16.53 4.77
C THR A 75 7.01 -16.56 6.19
N TYR A 76 5.87 -15.90 6.44
CA TYR A 76 5.39 -15.64 7.81
C TYR A 76 4.00 -16.18 8.12
N SER A 77 3.15 -16.44 7.12
CA SER A 77 1.81 -16.97 7.40
C SER A 77 1.81 -18.36 8.05
N PRO A 78 2.73 -19.31 7.75
CA PRO A 78 2.76 -20.60 8.43
C PRO A 78 2.98 -20.46 9.94
N ALA A 79 3.96 -19.65 10.34
CA ALA A 79 4.24 -19.37 11.74
C ALA A 79 3.09 -18.62 12.42
N LEU A 80 2.45 -17.67 11.72
CA LEU A 80 1.29 -16.94 12.22
C LEU A 80 0.10 -17.88 12.51
N VAL A 81 -0.21 -18.77 11.57
CA VAL A 81 -1.28 -19.77 11.73
C VAL A 81 -0.95 -20.72 12.87
N LYS A 82 0.29 -21.21 12.94
CA LYS A 82 0.75 -22.09 14.03
C LYS A 82 0.63 -21.41 15.39
N ALA A 83 1.05 -20.14 15.49
CA ALA A 83 0.96 -19.37 16.73
C ALA A 83 -0.49 -19.25 17.21
N CYS A 84 -1.43 -18.93 16.30
CA CYS A 84 -2.87 -18.87 16.61
C CYS A 84 -3.42 -20.23 17.08
N LEU A 85 -3.07 -21.32 16.39
CA LEU A 85 -3.61 -22.66 16.68
C LEU A 85 -3.06 -23.26 17.99
N GLU A 86 -1.78 -23.04 18.28
CA GLU A 86 -1.09 -23.66 19.43
C GLU A 86 -1.03 -22.75 20.66
N GLY A 87 -1.45 -21.48 20.56
CA GLY A 87 -1.37 -20.51 21.66
C GLY A 87 0.06 -20.22 22.11
N MET A 88 1.03 -20.39 21.21
CA MET A 88 2.44 -20.10 21.43
C MET A 88 2.80 -18.66 21.02
N THR A 89 3.99 -18.20 21.39
CA THR A 89 4.45 -16.90 20.91
C THR A 89 4.77 -16.96 19.42
N LEU A 90 4.60 -15.84 18.73
CA LEU A 90 4.96 -15.76 17.32
C LEU A 90 6.45 -16.02 17.08
N GLU A 91 7.33 -15.52 17.95
CA GLU A 91 8.78 -15.83 17.89
C GLU A 91 9.04 -17.34 17.96
N SER A 92 8.42 -18.05 18.90
CA SER A 92 8.61 -19.50 19.03
C SER A 92 8.05 -20.27 17.83
N ALA A 93 6.95 -19.80 17.23
CA ALA A 93 6.44 -20.38 16.00
C ALA A 93 7.41 -20.17 14.82
N LEU A 94 7.99 -18.98 14.69
CA LEU A 94 9.01 -18.64 13.68
C LEU A 94 10.30 -19.44 13.85
N GLU A 95 10.74 -19.69 15.08
CA GLU A 95 11.93 -20.51 15.38
C GLU A 95 11.71 -21.99 15.09
N SER A 96 10.46 -22.46 15.12
CA SER A 96 10.11 -23.86 14.88
C SER A 96 10.04 -24.25 13.39
N ASP A 97 10.14 -23.29 12.49
CA ASP A 97 10.15 -23.50 11.04
C ASP A 97 11.60 -23.51 10.53
N GLU A 98 12.13 -24.71 10.30
CA GLU A 98 13.50 -24.92 9.83
C GLU A 98 13.73 -24.40 8.38
N GLU A 99 12.68 -24.32 7.57
CA GLU A 99 12.76 -23.90 6.16
C GLU A 99 12.57 -22.38 5.98
N ARG A 100 11.92 -21.71 6.94
CA ARG A 100 11.66 -20.25 6.92
C ARG A 100 12.89 -19.43 6.52
N GLY A 101 14.08 -19.82 6.97
CA GLY A 101 15.32 -19.09 6.69
C GLY A 101 15.56 -18.87 5.19
N GLN A 102 15.21 -19.84 4.35
CA GLN A 102 15.34 -19.72 2.89
C GLN A 102 14.31 -18.75 2.30
N TYR A 103 13.07 -18.79 2.76
CA TYR A 103 12.01 -17.86 2.34
C TYR A 103 12.31 -16.43 2.79
N GLU A 104 12.80 -16.24 4.02
CA GLU A 104 13.17 -14.93 4.54
C GLU A 104 14.37 -14.34 3.79
N LEU A 105 15.35 -15.17 3.41
CA LEU A 105 16.44 -14.75 2.53
C LEU A 105 15.92 -14.30 1.16
N ASN A 106 15.03 -15.09 0.55
CA ASN A 106 14.43 -14.76 -0.75
C ASN A 106 13.66 -13.42 -0.69
N TYR A 107 12.79 -13.25 0.30
CA TYR A 107 12.07 -12.00 0.54
C TYR A 107 13.03 -10.81 0.73
N LYS A 108 14.08 -10.97 1.56
CA LYS A 108 15.05 -9.89 1.82
C LYS A 108 15.83 -9.48 0.58
N GLN A 109 16.18 -10.42 -0.30
CA GLN A 109 16.84 -10.12 -1.57
C GLN A 109 15.94 -9.29 -2.48
N HIS A 110 14.68 -9.67 -2.62
CA HIS A 110 13.67 -8.94 -3.39
C HIS A 110 13.40 -7.53 -2.85
N PHE A 111 13.23 -7.42 -1.53
CA PHE A 111 13.06 -6.14 -0.87
C PHE A 111 14.30 -5.23 -1.03
N HIS A 112 15.51 -5.80 -0.95
CA HIS A 112 16.75 -5.06 -1.18
C HIS A 112 16.84 -4.52 -2.62
N THR A 113 16.52 -5.33 -3.63
CA THR A 113 16.45 -4.89 -5.03
C THR A 113 15.39 -3.82 -5.23
N THR A 114 14.24 -3.93 -4.56
CA THR A 114 13.22 -2.89 -4.58
C THR A 114 13.75 -1.58 -4.01
N LYS A 115 14.42 -1.62 -2.84
CA LYS A 115 14.99 -0.43 -2.20
C LYS A 115 16.14 0.20 -2.99
N SER A 116 16.89 -0.58 -3.77
CA SER A 116 17.99 -0.05 -4.59
C SER A 116 17.51 0.89 -5.70
N LEU A 117 16.24 0.78 -6.14
CA LEU A 117 15.62 1.78 -7.05
C LEU A 117 15.74 3.21 -6.52
N LEU A 118 15.64 3.40 -5.20
CA LEU A 118 15.71 4.74 -4.60
C LEU A 118 17.13 5.33 -4.66
N SER A 119 18.14 4.48 -4.85
CA SER A 119 19.56 4.88 -4.91
C SER A 119 20.09 5.09 -6.33
N VAL A 120 19.29 4.83 -7.36
CA VAL A 120 19.66 5.04 -8.77
C VAL A 120 18.80 6.13 -9.41
N ALA A 121 19.26 6.67 -10.54
CA ALA A 121 18.48 7.63 -11.31
C ALA A 121 17.42 6.94 -12.17
N ASN A 122 17.75 5.83 -12.85
CA ASN A 122 16.84 5.15 -13.78
C ASN A 122 16.61 3.69 -13.36
N THR A 123 15.42 3.15 -13.62
CA THR A 123 15.11 1.72 -13.39
C THR A 123 16.06 0.79 -14.14
N SER A 124 16.56 1.18 -15.32
CA SER A 124 17.53 0.41 -16.10
C SER A 124 18.87 0.20 -15.41
N ASP A 125 19.16 0.97 -14.36
CA ASP A 125 20.42 0.92 -13.61
C ASP A 125 20.41 -0.18 -12.53
N ILE A 126 19.28 -0.86 -12.33
CA ILE A 126 19.19 -2.06 -11.48
C ILE A 126 18.97 -3.33 -12.31
N THR A 127 19.39 -4.46 -11.75
CA THR A 127 19.02 -5.77 -12.30
C THR A 127 17.61 -6.13 -11.84
N TRP A 128 16.67 -6.15 -12.78
CA TRP A 128 15.30 -6.61 -12.51
C TRP A 128 15.30 -8.09 -12.07
N PRO A 129 14.60 -8.47 -10.97
CA PRO A 129 14.49 -9.87 -10.55
C PRO A 129 13.88 -10.77 -11.63
N GLN A 130 14.46 -11.93 -11.87
CA GLN A 130 14.06 -12.80 -13.00
C GLN A 130 12.68 -13.44 -12.82
N ASP A 131 12.23 -13.57 -11.57
CA ASP A 131 10.98 -14.17 -11.13
C ASP A 131 9.87 -13.14 -10.89
N ILE A 132 10.14 -11.84 -11.04
CA ILE A 132 9.12 -10.80 -11.04
C ILE A 132 8.84 -10.38 -12.49
N PRO A 133 7.59 -10.47 -12.98
CA PRO A 133 7.25 -9.97 -14.31
C PRO A 133 7.48 -8.46 -14.41
N TYR A 134 7.75 -7.94 -15.60
CA TYR A 134 7.77 -6.49 -15.81
C TYR A 134 6.36 -5.89 -15.70
N PRO A 135 6.23 -4.59 -15.35
CA PRO A 135 4.94 -3.90 -15.37
C PRO A 135 4.24 -4.06 -16.72
N THR A 136 2.95 -4.37 -16.67
CA THR A 136 2.10 -4.58 -17.84
C THR A 136 0.76 -3.89 -17.62
N GLU A 137 0.08 -3.48 -18.68
CA GLU A 137 -1.33 -3.04 -18.60
C GLU A 137 -2.32 -4.22 -18.70
N ALA A 138 -1.85 -5.39 -19.14
CA ALA A 138 -2.66 -6.56 -19.39
C ALA A 138 -2.58 -7.54 -18.22
N ARG A 139 -3.49 -7.40 -17.24
CA ARG A 139 -3.63 -8.34 -16.11
C ARG A 139 -3.63 -9.81 -16.56
N ASP A 140 -4.37 -10.11 -17.62
CA ASP A 140 -4.55 -11.49 -18.10
C ASP A 140 -3.33 -12.02 -18.87
N SER A 141 -2.29 -11.20 -19.11
CA SER A 141 -1.02 -11.66 -19.66
C SER A 141 -0.08 -12.24 -18.60
N LEU A 142 -0.42 -12.14 -17.32
CA LEU A 142 0.36 -12.69 -16.22
C LEU A 142 0.21 -14.21 -16.11
N ASN A 143 1.24 -14.88 -15.61
CA ASN A 143 1.39 -16.32 -15.75
C ASN A 143 0.40 -17.13 -14.91
N ASN A 144 -0.03 -16.59 -13.77
CA ASN A 144 -0.84 -17.33 -12.79
C ASN A 144 -1.72 -16.40 -11.93
N ALA A 145 -2.62 -17.00 -11.16
CA ALA A 145 -3.57 -16.27 -10.32
C ALA A 145 -2.91 -15.46 -9.19
N GLN A 146 -1.73 -15.85 -8.70
CA GLN A 146 -1.00 -15.09 -7.69
C GLN A 146 -0.47 -13.78 -8.29
N GLU A 147 0.21 -13.84 -9.44
CA GLU A 147 0.70 -12.64 -10.13
C GLU A 147 -0.47 -11.69 -10.47
N GLN A 148 -1.60 -12.23 -10.93
CA GLN A 148 -2.81 -11.44 -11.19
C GLN A 148 -3.40 -10.80 -9.92
N THR A 149 -3.29 -11.49 -8.78
CA THR A 149 -3.73 -10.94 -7.49
C THR A 149 -2.81 -9.82 -7.05
N VAL A 150 -1.48 -9.99 -7.17
CA VAL A 150 -0.50 -8.95 -6.85
C VAL A 150 -0.68 -7.74 -7.76
N PHE A 151 -0.92 -7.94 -9.06
CA PHE A 151 -1.28 -6.87 -9.99
C PHE A 151 -2.46 -6.05 -9.48
N ASP A 152 -3.55 -6.72 -9.08
CA ASP A 152 -4.74 -6.03 -8.58
C ASP A 152 -4.44 -5.24 -7.29
N LEU A 153 -3.61 -5.78 -6.40
CA LEU A 153 -3.21 -5.11 -5.16
C LEU A 153 -2.30 -3.90 -5.44
N VAL A 154 -1.35 -4.02 -6.38
CA VAL A 154 -0.48 -2.91 -6.82
C VAL A 154 -1.31 -1.81 -7.46
N ALA A 155 -2.28 -2.15 -8.31
CA ALA A 155 -3.18 -1.18 -8.92
C ALA A 155 -4.02 -0.45 -7.86
N LEU A 156 -4.54 -1.16 -6.86
CA LEU A 156 -5.25 -0.56 -5.73
C LEU A 156 -4.33 0.33 -4.88
N ALA A 157 -3.09 -0.11 -4.63
CA ALA A 157 -2.12 0.65 -3.85
C ALA A 157 -1.72 1.95 -4.54
N LEU A 158 -1.42 1.90 -5.85
CA LEU A 158 -1.17 3.08 -6.67
C LEU A 158 -2.40 4.00 -6.72
N SER A 159 -3.60 3.44 -6.85
CA SER A 159 -4.84 4.23 -6.83
C SER A 159 -5.02 4.94 -5.49
N PHE A 160 -4.70 4.29 -4.37
CA PHE A 160 -4.73 4.91 -3.05
C PHE A 160 -3.77 6.11 -3.01
N SER A 161 -2.52 5.93 -3.42
CA SER A 161 -1.53 7.02 -3.39
C SER A 161 -1.90 8.19 -4.29
N ILE A 162 -2.45 7.93 -5.48
CA ILE A 162 -2.93 9.00 -6.36
C ILE A 162 -4.17 9.70 -5.77
N LEU A 163 -5.08 8.97 -5.12
CA LEU A 163 -6.22 9.57 -4.43
C LEU A 163 -5.77 10.43 -3.24
N HIS A 164 -4.75 10.01 -2.50
CA HIS A 164 -4.10 10.82 -1.47
C HIS A 164 -3.58 12.14 -2.07
N GLU A 165 -2.81 12.08 -3.15
CA GLU A 165 -2.33 13.28 -3.86
C GLU A 165 -3.47 14.15 -4.42
N TYR A 166 -4.52 13.52 -4.93
CA TYR A 166 -5.71 14.24 -5.37
C TYR A 166 -6.40 14.96 -4.21
N LYS A 167 -6.38 14.39 -2.99
CA LYS A 167 -6.91 15.08 -1.82
C LYS A 167 -6.07 16.31 -1.44
N HIS A 168 -4.75 16.27 -1.59
CA HIS A 168 -3.91 17.47 -1.48
C HIS A 168 -4.31 18.55 -2.49
N VAL A 169 -4.59 18.18 -3.75
CA VAL A 169 -5.09 19.14 -4.75
C VAL A 169 -6.36 19.82 -4.24
N GLN A 170 -7.30 19.03 -3.71
CA GLN A 170 -8.59 19.53 -3.22
C GLN A 170 -8.41 20.46 -2.02
N ALA A 171 -7.67 20.02 -0.99
CA ALA A 171 -7.43 20.77 0.23
C ALA A 171 -6.76 22.11 -0.09
N ARG A 172 -5.63 22.08 -0.79
CA ARG A 172 -4.84 23.30 -1.11
C ARG A 172 -5.59 24.26 -2.01
N ALA A 173 -6.51 23.78 -2.85
CA ALA A 173 -7.40 24.64 -3.63
C ALA A 173 -8.44 25.35 -2.74
N GLU A 174 -8.95 24.69 -1.71
CA GLU A 174 -9.87 25.26 -0.72
C GLU A 174 -9.18 26.23 0.23
N GLU A 175 -8.01 25.89 0.75
CA GLU A 175 -7.19 26.78 1.58
C GLU A 175 -6.93 28.11 0.87
N LYS A 176 -6.57 28.05 -0.41
CA LYS A 176 -6.36 29.24 -1.23
C LYS A 176 -7.63 30.05 -1.43
N LYS A 177 -8.80 29.41 -1.46
CA LYS A 177 -10.09 30.08 -1.67
C LYS A 177 -10.58 30.77 -0.39
N TYR A 178 -10.31 30.17 0.78
CA TYR A 178 -10.86 30.62 2.07
C TYR A 178 -9.83 31.17 3.05
N GLU A 179 -8.55 31.24 2.65
CA GLU A 179 -7.42 31.70 3.49
C GLU A 179 -7.33 30.99 4.84
N ASN A 180 -7.68 29.70 4.86
CA ASN A 180 -7.68 28.86 6.05
C ASN A 180 -6.68 27.72 5.86
N LEU A 181 -5.44 27.93 6.27
CA LEU A 181 -4.37 26.94 6.18
C LEU A 181 -4.57 25.86 7.23
N GLN A 182 -4.59 24.60 6.78
CA GLN A 182 -4.55 23.45 7.67
C GLN A 182 -3.10 23.19 8.10
N GLU A 183 -2.90 22.65 9.31
CA GLU A 183 -1.59 22.16 9.70
C GLU A 183 -1.21 20.97 8.82
N LYS A 184 0.00 20.99 8.24
CA LYS A 184 0.46 19.97 7.28
C LYS A 184 0.31 18.54 7.80
N ASN A 185 0.62 18.31 9.08
CA ASN A 185 0.50 17.01 9.70
C ASN A 185 -0.97 16.52 9.74
N GLU A 186 -1.90 17.42 10.06
CA GLU A 186 -3.33 17.11 10.02
C GLU A 186 -3.84 16.91 8.59
N GLU A 187 -3.32 17.66 7.62
CA GLU A 187 -3.62 17.50 6.19
C GLU A 187 -3.26 16.08 5.72
N GLU A 188 -2.05 15.59 6.02
CA GLU A 188 -1.58 14.25 5.65
C GLU A 188 -2.49 13.13 6.19
N LEU A 189 -2.86 13.18 7.48
CA LEU A 189 -3.74 12.19 8.08
C LEU A 189 -5.17 12.27 7.53
N ALA A 190 -5.65 13.48 7.23
CA ALA A 190 -6.94 13.69 6.58
C ALA A 190 -6.93 13.15 5.14
N CYS A 191 -5.82 13.28 4.42
CA CYS A 191 -5.64 12.71 3.08
C CYS A 191 -5.60 11.18 3.11
N ASP A 192 -4.86 10.57 4.03
CA ASP A 192 -4.85 9.11 4.25
C ASP A 192 -6.26 8.58 4.58
N THR A 193 -6.97 9.27 5.48
CA THR A 193 -8.34 8.91 5.87
C THR A 193 -9.31 9.02 4.69
N TRP A 194 -9.26 10.13 3.97
CA TRP A 194 -10.14 10.37 2.82
C TRP A 194 -9.89 9.36 1.71
N ALA A 195 -8.63 9.07 1.35
CA ALA A 195 -8.31 8.12 0.29
C ALA A 195 -8.79 6.71 0.64
N ARG A 196 -8.63 6.31 1.90
CA ARG A 196 -9.16 5.04 2.44
C ARG A 196 -10.68 4.97 2.34
N GLU A 197 -11.36 6.02 2.77
CA GLU A 197 -12.83 6.11 2.69
C GLU A 197 -13.31 6.13 1.25
N TYR A 198 -12.62 6.83 0.36
CA TYR A 198 -13.00 6.93 -1.05
C TYR A 198 -12.87 5.59 -1.78
N ILE A 199 -11.79 4.82 -1.51
CA ILE A 199 -11.62 3.48 -2.07
C ILE A 199 -12.70 2.52 -1.57
N THR A 200 -13.15 2.66 -0.32
CA THR A 200 -14.11 1.73 0.29
C THR A 200 -15.57 2.18 0.16
N LYS A 201 -15.82 3.43 -0.21
CA LYS A 201 -17.13 4.00 -0.47
C LYS A 201 -17.86 3.21 -1.56
N GLY A 202 -19.10 2.80 -1.28
CA GLY A 202 -19.94 2.09 -2.25
C GLY A 202 -19.58 0.62 -2.46
N ALA A 203 -18.64 0.05 -1.68
CA ALA A 203 -18.22 -1.35 -1.83
C ALA A 203 -19.39 -2.36 -1.75
N GLY A 204 -20.41 -2.08 -0.94
CA GLY A 204 -21.61 -2.93 -0.84
C GLY A 204 -22.47 -2.93 -2.10
N ASP A 205 -22.66 -1.75 -2.71
CA ASP A 205 -23.40 -1.63 -3.97
C ASP A 205 -22.63 -2.25 -5.13
N TYR A 206 -21.31 -2.02 -5.17
CA TYR A 206 -20.43 -2.67 -6.14
C TYR A 206 -20.49 -4.20 -6.01
N ALA A 207 -20.32 -4.73 -4.78
CA ALA A 207 -20.37 -6.17 -4.52
C ALA A 207 -21.67 -6.78 -5.05
N LYS A 208 -22.81 -6.18 -4.70
CA LYS A 208 -24.12 -6.65 -5.16
C LYS A 208 -24.25 -6.65 -6.69
N ASN A 209 -23.81 -5.59 -7.35
CA ASN A 209 -23.93 -5.44 -8.81
C ASN A 209 -22.96 -6.35 -9.58
N ALA A 210 -21.78 -6.62 -9.01
CA ALA A 210 -20.76 -7.48 -9.61
C ALA A 210 -20.93 -8.97 -9.26
N GLY A 211 -21.92 -9.33 -8.43
CA GLY A 211 -22.16 -10.73 -8.03
C GLY A 211 -21.17 -11.25 -6.97
N HIS A 212 -20.60 -10.36 -6.17
CA HIS A 212 -19.70 -10.66 -5.06
C HIS A 212 -20.34 -10.36 -3.71
N THR A 213 -19.74 -10.86 -2.64
CA THR A 213 -20.07 -10.46 -1.27
C THR A 213 -19.35 -9.15 -0.92
N TYR A 214 -19.93 -8.39 0.02
CA TYR A 214 -19.28 -7.21 0.57
C TYR A 214 -17.90 -7.53 1.15
N GLU A 215 -17.77 -8.67 1.82
CA GLU A 215 -16.52 -9.10 2.45
C GLU A 215 -15.41 -9.37 1.42
N GLU A 216 -15.73 -10.03 0.30
CA GLU A 216 -14.77 -10.27 -0.80
C GLU A 216 -14.22 -8.97 -1.39
N VAL A 217 -15.08 -7.97 -1.58
CA VAL A 217 -14.67 -6.66 -2.13
C VAL A 217 -13.86 -5.89 -1.10
N MET A 218 -14.35 -5.81 0.14
CA MET A 218 -13.70 -5.05 1.20
C MET A 218 -12.35 -5.62 1.60
N GLN A 219 -12.20 -6.95 1.68
CA GLN A 219 -10.90 -7.54 2.00
C GLN A 219 -9.86 -7.19 0.92
N LYS A 220 -10.24 -7.25 -0.37
CA LYS A 220 -9.32 -6.93 -1.47
C LYS A 220 -8.88 -5.48 -1.42
N ARG A 221 -9.82 -4.56 -1.19
CA ARG A 221 -9.54 -3.12 -1.05
C ARG A 221 -8.69 -2.81 0.17
N ALA A 222 -9.01 -3.41 1.31
CA ALA A 222 -8.23 -3.25 2.53
C ALA A 222 -6.80 -3.79 2.36
N MET A 223 -6.61 -4.92 1.67
CA MET A 223 -5.28 -5.45 1.33
C MET A 223 -4.50 -4.49 0.42
N GLY A 224 -5.15 -3.89 -0.59
CA GLY A 224 -4.51 -2.88 -1.44
C GLY A 224 -4.07 -1.63 -0.67
N ILE A 225 -4.89 -1.18 0.28
CA ILE A 225 -4.58 -0.04 1.16
C ILE A 225 -3.45 -0.39 2.13
N ALA A 226 -3.43 -1.60 2.70
CA ALA A 226 -2.30 -2.07 3.49
C ALA A 226 -1.02 -2.09 2.65
N LEU A 227 -1.07 -2.61 1.42
CA LEU A 227 0.09 -2.58 0.53
C LEU A 227 0.57 -1.14 0.27
N ALA A 228 -0.33 -0.18 0.04
CA ALA A 228 0.02 1.23 -0.09
C ALA A 228 0.73 1.75 1.17
N ALA A 229 0.18 1.47 2.36
CA ALA A 229 0.76 1.90 3.63
C ALA A 229 2.20 1.41 3.81
N PHE A 230 2.47 0.13 3.51
CA PHE A 230 3.81 -0.43 3.60
C PHE A 230 4.73 0.00 2.46
N THR A 231 4.17 0.33 1.28
CA THR A 231 4.93 0.93 0.18
C THR A 231 5.42 2.31 0.59
N ILE A 232 4.54 3.15 1.16
CA ILE A 232 4.89 4.47 1.69
C ILE A 232 5.97 4.31 2.76
N HIS A 233 5.81 3.38 3.70
CA HIS A 233 6.85 3.08 4.70
C HIS A 233 8.20 2.69 4.08
N ALA A 234 8.18 1.90 3.01
CA ALA A 234 9.38 1.51 2.30
C ALA A 234 9.99 2.67 1.49
N LEU A 235 9.20 3.62 1.03
CA LEU A 235 9.66 4.84 0.34
C LEU A 235 10.25 5.86 1.33
N THR A 236 9.69 5.97 2.54
CA THR A 236 10.13 6.93 3.57
C THR A 236 11.56 6.63 4.06
N PRO A 237 12.48 7.63 4.03
CA PRO A 237 13.81 7.51 4.64
C PRO A 237 13.74 7.21 6.14
N ASP A 238 14.71 6.46 6.67
CA ASP A 238 14.69 6.04 8.09
C ASP A 238 14.69 7.22 9.08
N THR A 239 15.30 8.35 8.70
CA THR A 239 15.30 9.58 9.51
C THR A 239 13.91 10.20 9.65
N ASP A 240 13.03 9.95 8.68
CA ASP A 240 11.74 10.63 8.56
C ASP A 240 10.58 9.76 9.08
N LYS A 241 10.84 8.46 9.32
CA LYS A 241 9.85 7.50 9.85
C LYS A 241 9.28 7.91 11.21
N TRP A 242 10.08 8.60 12.03
CA TRP A 242 9.67 9.10 13.34
C TRP A 242 8.69 10.28 13.27
N GLY A 243 8.49 10.85 12.09
CA GLY A 243 7.69 12.06 11.87
C GLY A 243 8.48 13.34 12.14
N SER A 244 7.83 14.46 11.86
CA SER A 244 8.33 15.82 12.08
C SER A 244 7.17 16.75 12.42
N GLU A 245 7.45 18.05 12.57
CA GLU A 245 6.38 19.06 12.67
C GLU A 245 5.51 19.08 11.41
N GLU A 246 6.07 18.74 10.25
CA GLU A 246 5.35 18.79 8.97
C GLU A 246 4.68 17.47 8.59
N TYR A 247 5.16 16.34 9.10
CA TYR A 247 4.68 15.01 8.71
C TYR A 247 4.41 14.10 9.92
N PRO A 248 3.25 13.42 9.98
CA PRO A 248 3.02 12.39 11.00
C PRO A 248 4.06 11.27 10.91
N SER A 249 4.30 10.59 12.03
CA SER A 249 5.13 9.39 12.00
C SER A 249 4.51 8.34 11.06
N ILE A 250 5.36 7.53 10.43
CA ILE A 250 4.88 6.49 9.52
C ILE A 250 4.00 5.47 10.27
N ALA A 251 4.29 5.22 11.55
CA ALA A 251 3.48 4.39 12.42
C ALA A 251 2.05 4.92 12.54
N MET A 252 1.88 6.24 12.73
CA MET A 252 0.57 6.89 12.82
C MET A 252 -0.19 6.79 11.49
N ARG A 253 0.50 7.00 10.36
CA ARG A 253 -0.08 6.85 9.02
C ARG A 253 -0.55 5.43 8.76
N ILE A 254 0.28 4.42 9.06
CA ILE A 254 -0.08 3.00 8.94
C ILE A 254 -1.31 2.68 9.80
N GLN A 255 -1.34 3.13 11.06
CA GLN A 255 -2.51 2.95 11.92
C GLN A 255 -3.76 3.60 11.35
N THR A 256 -3.65 4.80 10.76
CA THR A 256 -4.76 5.50 10.11
C THR A 256 -5.28 4.75 8.88
N MET A 257 -4.39 4.19 8.07
CA MET A 257 -4.77 3.44 6.86
C MET A 257 -5.35 2.05 7.15
N ILE A 258 -4.86 1.38 8.19
CA ILE A 258 -5.16 -0.04 8.48
C ILE A 258 -6.19 -0.21 9.61
N GLY A 259 -6.24 0.70 10.58
CA GLY A 259 -7.09 0.59 11.74
C GLY A 259 -8.59 0.73 11.43
N GLY A 260 -9.44 -0.02 12.13
CA GLY A 260 -10.89 0.21 12.12
C GLY A 260 -11.69 -0.51 11.03
N TYR A 261 -11.09 -1.39 10.23
CA TYR A 261 -11.86 -2.26 9.34
C TYR A 261 -12.75 -3.23 10.14
N ASN A 262 -14.04 -3.26 9.82
CA ASN A 262 -15.00 -4.22 10.38
C ASN A 262 -15.10 -5.46 9.49
N LEU A 263 -13.97 -6.17 9.34
CA LEU A 263 -13.89 -7.46 8.64
C LEU A 263 -13.87 -8.61 9.63
N SER A 264 -14.33 -9.79 9.19
CA SER A 264 -14.28 -11.01 10.02
C SER A 264 -12.85 -11.33 10.41
N ASP A 265 -12.67 -11.99 11.56
CA ASP A 265 -11.34 -12.39 12.03
C ASP A 265 -10.67 -13.41 11.09
N SER A 266 -11.46 -14.10 10.26
CA SER A 266 -11.02 -15.02 9.21
C SER A 266 -10.64 -14.34 7.88
N SER A 267 -10.81 -13.02 7.76
CA SER A 267 -10.49 -12.30 6.52
C SER A 267 -8.99 -12.42 6.17
N HIS A 268 -8.70 -12.67 4.89
CA HIS A 268 -7.33 -12.74 4.38
C HIS A 268 -6.56 -11.41 4.55
N PHE A 269 -7.29 -10.30 4.67
CA PHE A 269 -6.72 -9.00 5.00
C PHE A 269 -5.86 -9.05 6.27
N TRP A 270 -6.38 -9.64 7.36
CA TRP A 270 -5.65 -9.66 8.63
C TRP A 270 -4.37 -10.50 8.56
N CYS A 271 -4.41 -11.64 7.87
CA CYS A 271 -3.23 -12.48 7.68
C CYS A 271 -2.18 -11.77 6.82
N PHE A 272 -2.60 -11.20 5.68
CA PHE A 272 -1.73 -10.44 4.80
C PHE A 272 -1.07 -9.26 5.52
N THR A 273 -1.85 -8.44 6.22
CA THR A 273 -1.34 -7.30 6.98
C THR A 273 -0.41 -7.73 8.11
N ALA A 274 -0.71 -8.81 8.83
CA ALA A 274 0.18 -9.36 9.84
C ALA A 274 1.53 -9.77 9.24
N CYS A 275 1.55 -10.44 8.08
CA CYS A 275 2.78 -10.80 7.39
C CYS A 275 3.65 -9.56 7.05
N LEU A 276 3.03 -8.47 6.57
CA LEU A 276 3.75 -7.22 6.29
C LEU A 276 4.31 -6.57 7.57
N LEU A 277 3.51 -6.53 8.64
CA LEU A 277 3.94 -6.01 9.94
C LEU A 277 5.11 -6.81 10.52
N ILE A 278 5.02 -8.14 10.48
CA ILE A 278 6.09 -9.05 10.90
C ILE A 278 7.35 -8.75 10.09
N ALA A 279 7.23 -8.60 8.77
CA ALA A 279 8.36 -8.29 7.92
C ALA A 279 9.07 -6.99 8.33
N VAL A 280 8.31 -5.94 8.65
CA VAL A 280 8.85 -4.65 9.15
C VAL A 280 9.54 -4.84 10.50
N MET A 281 8.88 -5.46 11.48
CA MET A 281 9.46 -5.70 12.81
C MET A 281 10.75 -6.54 12.74
N ARG A 282 10.79 -7.53 11.84
CA ARG A 282 11.96 -8.37 11.59
C ARG A 282 13.12 -7.60 10.95
N GLN A 283 12.84 -6.61 10.08
CA GLN A 283 13.88 -5.73 9.54
C GLN A 283 14.54 -4.90 10.64
N ASP A 284 13.76 -4.46 11.62
CA ASP A 284 14.23 -3.75 12.81
C ASP A 284 14.88 -4.68 13.86
N SER A 285 14.99 -5.98 13.57
CA SER A 285 15.50 -7.00 14.51
C SER A 285 14.73 -7.06 15.84
N ARG A 286 13.45 -6.66 15.84
CA ARG A 286 12.57 -6.73 17.01
C ARG A 286 12.15 -8.19 17.25
N LYS A 287 12.07 -8.58 18.52
CA LYS A 287 11.53 -9.88 18.94
C LYS A 287 10.01 -9.85 18.94
N LEU A 288 9.38 -10.93 18.49
CA LEU A 288 7.93 -11.04 18.34
C LEU A 288 7.33 -11.96 19.40
N ASP A 289 7.56 -11.66 20.67
CA ASP A 289 7.11 -12.45 21.82
C ASP A 289 5.60 -12.28 22.15
N TYR A 290 4.78 -12.05 21.11
CA TYR A 290 3.34 -11.85 21.24
C TYR A 290 2.58 -13.17 21.14
N LYS A 291 1.45 -13.24 21.84
CA LYS A 291 0.46 -14.32 21.71
C LYS A 291 -0.88 -13.73 21.32
N ALA A 292 -1.55 -14.36 20.38
CA ALA A 292 -2.89 -14.02 19.96
C ALA A 292 -3.59 -15.26 19.41
N SER A 293 -4.93 -15.22 19.41
CA SER A 293 -5.79 -16.29 18.92
C SER A 293 -6.21 -16.10 17.46
N THR A 294 -6.06 -14.88 16.93
CA THR A 294 -6.40 -14.53 15.54
C THR A 294 -5.34 -13.64 14.90
N CYS A 295 -5.31 -13.63 13.55
CA CYS A 295 -4.44 -12.71 12.80
C CYS A 295 -4.77 -11.24 13.09
N LYS A 296 -6.05 -10.91 13.31
CA LYS A 296 -6.51 -9.55 13.63
C LYS A 296 -5.97 -9.06 14.97
N GLU A 297 -5.95 -9.93 15.98
CA GLU A 297 -5.33 -9.63 17.28
C GLU A 297 -3.82 -9.38 17.11
N PHE A 298 -3.12 -10.21 16.33
CA PHE A 298 -1.72 -9.95 16.00
C PHE A 298 -1.52 -8.60 15.30
N VAL A 299 -2.34 -8.26 14.31
CA VAL A 299 -2.30 -6.93 13.66
C VAL A 299 -2.49 -5.82 14.68
N THR A 300 -3.47 -5.95 15.58
CA THR A 300 -3.76 -4.92 16.59
C THR A 300 -2.59 -4.73 17.55
N ILE A 301 -2.00 -5.83 18.05
CA ILE A 301 -0.83 -5.78 18.95
C ILE A 301 0.36 -5.16 18.23
N ILE A 302 0.72 -5.66 17.05
CA ILE A 302 1.94 -5.24 16.34
C ILE A 302 1.80 -3.78 15.85
N LEU A 303 0.62 -3.35 15.40
CA LEU A 303 0.35 -1.95 15.07
C LEU A 303 0.55 -1.03 16.28
N SER A 304 0.17 -1.48 17.46
CA SER A 304 0.37 -0.75 18.71
C SER A 304 1.81 -0.72 19.20
N GLU A 305 2.74 -1.39 18.51
CA GLU A 305 4.17 -1.37 18.83
C GLU A 305 5.04 -0.84 17.67
N LEU A 306 4.44 -0.28 16.61
CA LEU A 306 5.17 0.28 15.46
C LEU A 306 5.98 1.56 15.76
N HIS A 307 5.84 2.13 16.96
CA HIS A 307 6.58 3.30 17.41
C HIS A 307 7.94 2.94 18.04
#